data_AF-A0A7W0WB88-F1
#
_entry.id   AF-A0A7W0WB88-F1
#
_cell.length_a   1.000
_cell.length_b   1.000
_cell.length_c   1.000
_cell.angle_alpha   90.00
_cell.angle_beta   90.00
_cell.angle_gamma   90.00
#
_symmetry.space_group_name_H-M   'P 1'
#
loop_
_entity.id
_entity.type
_entity.pdbx_description
1 polymer ?
#
loop_
_entity_poly.entity_id
_entity_poly.type
_entity_poly.pdbx_seq_one_letter_code
_entity_poly.pdbx_strand_id
1 'polypeptide(L)'
;VFILSRVREAYDRGLSNEDAVAHGIKATAGVVTSAAIVMVATFSVFAVLPLIDMKEMGVGLAAAILIDATLIRAVLLPATMKLLGDRNWYLPRWLEWLPRLEHEPAPPKATPALDAA
;
A
#
# COMPACT_ATOMS: atom_id res chain seq x y z
N VAL A 1 4.51 -2.24 -2.39
CA VAL A 1 5.26 -1.15 -1.71
C VAL A 1 4.41 0.09 -1.47
N PHE A 2 3.80 0.70 -2.49
CA PHE A 2 3.04 1.96 -2.35
C PHE A 2 1.97 1.96 -1.24
N ILE A 3 1.17 0.89 -1.17
CA ILE A 3 0.12 0.75 -0.15
C ILE A 3 0.73 0.66 1.24
N LEU A 4 1.71 -0.22 1.43
CA LEU A 4 2.36 -0.41 2.73
C LEU A 4 3.04 0.87 3.23
N SER A 5 3.61 1.69 2.33
CA SER A 5 4.09 3.03 2.68
C SER A 5 2.98 3.90 3.25
N ARG A 6 1.83 3.97 2.57
CA ARG A 6 0.69 4.77 3.06
C ARG A 6 0.10 4.23 4.36
N VAL A 7 0.08 2.91 4.55
CA VAL A 7 -0.31 2.30 5.83
C VAL A 7 0.69 2.67 6.92
N ARG A 8 1.99 2.60 6.64
CA ARG A 8 3.05 2.97 7.58
C ARG A 8 2.96 4.44 7.98
N GLU A 9 2.82 5.33 7.01
CA GLU A 9 2.63 6.76 7.26
C GLU A 9 1.39 7.04 8.12
N ALA A 10 0.30 6.31 7.90
CA ALA A 10 -0.92 6.42 8.70
C ALA A 10 -0.70 5.93 10.13
N TYR A 11 -0.01 4.81 10.30
CA TYR A 11 0.34 4.26 11.61
C TYR A 11 1.29 5.17 12.39
N ASP A 12 2.32 5.71 11.74
CA ASP A 12 3.28 6.65 12.36
C ASP A 12 2.60 7.96 12.79
N ARG A 13 1.48 8.34 12.17
CA ARG A 13 0.62 9.47 12.60
C ARG A 13 -0.30 9.15 13.79
N GLY A 14 -0.21 7.94 14.35
CA GLY A 14 -0.93 7.53 15.56
C GLY A 14 -2.26 6.81 15.32
N LEU A 15 -2.55 6.39 14.09
CA LEU A 15 -3.72 5.54 13.83
C LEU A 15 -3.50 4.12 14.37
N SER A 16 -4.57 3.46 14.80
CA SER A 16 -4.53 2.03 15.13
C SER A 16 -4.09 1.23 13.90
N ASN A 17 -3.57 0.01 14.09
CA ASN A 17 -3.13 -0.83 12.97
C ASN A 17 -4.28 -1.07 11.97
N GLU A 18 -5.49 -1.39 12.45
CA GLU A 18 -6.64 -1.62 11.58
C GLU A 18 -7.05 -0.36 10.81
N ASP A 19 -7.08 0.80 11.47
CA ASP A 19 -7.43 2.08 10.84
C ASP A 19 -6.37 2.52 9.83
N ALA A 20 -5.09 2.31 10.15
CA ALA A 20 -3.99 2.60 9.25
C ALA A 20 -4.05 1.75 7.99
N VAL A 21 -4.37 0.46 8.12
CA VAL A 21 -4.54 -0.47 6.98
C VAL A 21 -5.71 0.00 6.10
N ALA A 22 -6.87 0.28 6.70
CA ALA A 22 -8.04 0.77 5.98
C ALA A 22 -7.75 2.11 5.27
N HIS A 23 -7.07 3.04 5.94
CA HIS A 23 -6.67 4.32 5.38
C HIS A 23 -5.73 4.16 4.18
N GLY A 24 -4.67 3.37 4.33
CA GLY A 24 -3.69 3.16 3.25
C GLY A 24 -4.29 2.49 2.02
N ILE A 25 -5.21 1.55 2.19
CA ILE A 25 -5.92 0.91 1.07
C ILE A 25 -6.83 1.93 0.38
N LYS A 26 -7.64 2.69 1.13
CA LYS A 26 -8.55 3.69 0.56
C LYS A 26 -7.80 4.78 -0.20
N ALA A 27 -6.71 5.29 0.36
CA ALA A 27 -5.90 6.35 -0.25
C ALA A 27 -5.23 5.93 -1.56
N THR A 28 -4.98 4.63 -1.75
CA THR A 28 -4.26 4.10 -2.91
C THR A 28 -5.15 3.40 -3.92
N ALA A 29 -6.40 3.07 -3.56
CA ALA A 29 -7.32 2.29 -4.39
C ALA A 29 -7.44 2.81 -5.83
N GLY A 30 -7.62 4.12 -6.02
CA GLY A 30 -7.77 4.72 -7.34
C GLY A 30 -6.55 4.54 -8.25
N VAL A 31 -5.36 4.91 -7.75
CA VAL A 31 -4.09 4.82 -8.50
C VAL A 31 -3.76 3.39 -8.88
N VAL A 32 -3.96 2.44 -7.96
CA VAL A 32 -3.57 1.07 -8.25
C VAL A 32 -4.59 0.34 -9.11
N THR A 33 -5.88 0.68 -9.01
CA THR A 33 -6.91 0.13 -9.90
C THR A 33 -6.71 0.62 -11.33
N SER A 34 -6.39 1.91 -11.53
CA SER A 34 -6.12 2.43 -12.87
C SER A 34 -4.87 1.78 -13.50
N ALA A 35 -3.79 1.62 -12.73
CA ALA A 35 -2.61 0.90 -13.18
C ALA A 35 -2.92 -0.55 -13.55
N ALA A 36 -3.72 -1.26 -12.74
CA ALA A 36 -4.12 -2.63 -13.02
C ALA A 36 -4.93 -2.74 -14.33
N ILE A 37 -5.88 -1.83 -14.56
CA ILE A 37 -6.67 -1.79 -15.80
C ILE A 37 -5.77 -1.64 -17.03
N VAL A 38 -4.86 -0.66 -17.00
CA VAL A 38 -3.95 -0.40 -18.13
C VAL A 38 -3.09 -1.63 -18.41
N MET A 39 -2.47 -2.22 -17.38
CA MET A 39 -1.61 -3.38 -17.55
C MET A 39 -2.38 -4.61 -18.07
N VAL A 40 -3.54 -4.90 -17.51
CA VAL A 40 -4.40 -6.02 -17.96
C VAL A 40 -4.78 -5.82 -19.43
N ALA A 41 -5.18 -4.61 -19.83
CA ALA A 41 -5.50 -4.29 -21.21
C ALA A 41 -4.29 -4.49 -22.14
N THR A 42 -3.11 -4.04 -21.74
CA THR A 42 -1.87 -4.20 -22.53
C THR A 42 -1.50 -5.68 -22.70
N PHE A 43 -1.50 -6.47 -21.63
CA PHE A 43 -1.13 -7.89 -21.71
C PHE A 43 -2.19 -8.74 -22.43
N SER A 44 -3.45 -8.32 -22.41
CA SER A 44 -4.51 -9.02 -23.14
C SER A 44 -4.31 -9.00 -24.66
N VAL A 45 -3.57 -8.03 -25.21
CA VAL A 45 -3.24 -7.99 -26.65
C VAL A 45 -2.47 -9.25 -27.07
N PHE A 46 -1.61 -9.77 -26.19
CA PHE A 46 -0.83 -10.98 -26.46
C PHE A 46 -1.70 -12.23 -26.65
N ALA A 47 -2.92 -12.23 -26.11
CA ALA A 47 -3.87 -13.33 -26.30
C ALA A 47 -4.34 -13.47 -27.77
N VAL A 48 -4.21 -12.41 -28.59
CA VAL A 48 -4.63 -12.41 -29.99
C VAL A 48 -3.48 -12.75 -30.94
N LEU A 49 -2.23 -12.77 -30.44
CA LEU A 49 -1.05 -13.08 -31.26
C LEU A 49 -1.03 -14.56 -31.69
N PRO A 50 -0.47 -14.88 -32.86
CA PRO A 50 -0.42 -16.26 -33.38
C PRO A 50 0.61 -17.14 -32.64
N LEU A 51 1.50 -16.56 -31.84
CA LEU A 51 2.53 -17.27 -31.09
C LEU A 51 1.96 -17.80 -29.76
N ILE A 52 1.97 -19.12 -29.58
CA ILE A 52 1.45 -19.79 -28.37
C ILE A 52 2.17 -19.32 -27.11
N ASP A 53 3.51 -19.22 -27.15
CA ASP A 53 4.31 -18.76 -26.01
C ASP A 53 3.90 -17.36 -25.54
N MET A 54 3.55 -16.46 -26.48
CA MET A 54 3.09 -15.10 -26.16
C MET A 54 1.69 -15.11 -25.56
N LYS A 55 0.80 -15.99 -26.03
CA LYS A 55 -0.56 -16.12 -25.48
C LYS A 55 -0.54 -16.56 -24.02
N GLU A 56 0.24 -17.61 -23.71
CA GLU A 56 0.36 -18.13 -22.35
C GLU A 56 0.92 -17.07 -21.40
N MET A 57 2.00 -16.39 -21.82
CA MET A 57 2.60 -15.31 -21.06
C MET A 57 1.63 -14.15 -20.84
N GLY A 58 0.92 -13.71 -21.88
CA GLY A 58 -0.03 -12.60 -21.80
C GLY A 58 -1.21 -12.88 -20.88
N VAL A 59 -1.84 -14.04 -21.04
CA VAL A 59 -2.95 -14.48 -20.19
C VAL A 59 -2.48 -14.66 -18.75
N GLY A 60 -1.33 -15.29 -18.55
CA GLY A 60 -0.73 -15.50 -17.22
C GLY A 60 -0.43 -14.19 -16.50
N LEU A 61 0.18 -13.22 -17.18
CA LEU A 61 0.49 -11.89 -16.62
C LEU A 61 -0.79 -11.09 -16.32
N ALA A 62 -1.75 -11.07 -17.25
CA ALA A 62 -3.02 -10.39 -17.02
C ALA A 62 -3.77 -10.97 -15.81
N ALA A 63 -3.82 -12.29 -15.68
CA ALA A 63 -4.43 -12.96 -14.54
C ALA A 63 -3.68 -12.66 -13.23
N ALA A 64 -2.34 -12.73 -13.23
CA ALA A 64 -1.53 -12.44 -12.05
C ALA A 64 -1.74 -11.01 -11.53
N ILE A 65 -1.79 -10.03 -12.44
CA ILE A 65 -2.03 -8.63 -12.09
C ILE A 65 -3.44 -8.43 -11.53
N LEU A 66 -4.45 -9.07 -12.15
CA LEU A 66 -5.82 -9.00 -11.66
C LEU A 66 -5.95 -9.58 -10.25
N ILE A 67 -5.31 -10.74 -10.00
CA ILE A 67 -5.28 -11.39 -8.70
C ILE A 67 -4.56 -10.51 -7.66
N ASP A 68 -3.42 -9.91 -8.01
CA ASP A 68 -2.71 -9.00 -7.09
C ASP A 68 -3.55 -7.78 -6.72
N ALA A 69 -4.13 -7.14 -7.74
CA ALA A 69 -4.91 -5.93 -7.57
C ALA A 69 -6.20 -6.15 -6.76
N THR A 70 -6.75 -7.37 -6.80
CA THR A 70 -8.00 -7.73 -6.14
C THR A 70 -7.77 -8.60 -4.90
N LEU A 71 -7.50 -9.89 -5.06
CA LEU A 71 -7.45 -10.86 -3.97
C LEU A 71 -6.31 -10.58 -2.99
N ILE A 72 -5.09 -10.37 -3.50
CA ILE A 72 -3.93 -10.15 -2.62
C ILE A 72 -4.12 -8.87 -1.82
N ARG A 73 -4.57 -7.79 -2.48
CA ARG A 73 -4.70 -6.50 -1.83
C ARG A 73 -5.93 -6.35 -0.95
N ALA A 74 -7.09 -6.83 -1.40
CA ALA A 74 -8.35 -6.65 -0.68
C ALA A 74 -8.53 -7.66 0.45
N VAL A 75 -7.84 -8.81 0.40
CA VAL A 75 -8.02 -9.88 1.38
C VAL A 75 -6.71 -10.25 2.04
N LEU A 76 -5.72 -10.69 1.26
CA LEU A 76 -4.51 -11.31 1.82
C LEU A 76 -3.70 -10.31 2.65
N LEU A 77 -3.50 -9.10 2.14
CA LEU A 77 -2.75 -8.03 2.81
C LEU A 77 -3.44 -7.56 4.11
N PRO A 78 -4.75 -7.20 4.12
CA PRO A 78 -5.44 -6.86 5.36
C PRO A 78 -5.43 -7.99 6.39
N ALA A 79 -5.67 -9.23 5.94
CA ALA A 79 -5.72 -10.39 6.82
C ALA A 79 -4.36 -10.65 7.49
N THR A 80 -3.27 -10.57 6.71
CA THR A 80 -1.91 -10.73 7.27
C THR A 80 -1.54 -9.58 8.19
N MET A 81 -1.83 -8.33 7.83
CA MET A 81 -1.52 -7.18 8.69
C MET A 81 -2.29 -7.23 10.02
N LYS A 82 -3.55 -7.66 9.99
CA LYS A 82 -4.36 -7.89 11.18
C LYS A 82 -3.82 -9.05 12.04
N LEU A 83 -3.44 -10.17 11.41
CA LEU A 83 -2.89 -11.34 12.11
C LEU A 83 -1.54 -11.03 12.78
N LEU A 84 -0.68 -10.26 12.12
CA LEU A 84 0.64 -9.91 12.65
C LEU A 84 0.56 -8.84 13.75
N GLY A 85 -0.44 -7.96 13.73
CA GLY A 85 -0.62 -6.92 14.74
C GLY A 85 0.64 -6.07 14.90
N ASP A 86 1.10 -5.90 16.14
CA ASP A 86 2.28 -5.08 16.47
C ASP A 86 3.59 -5.59 15.85
N ARG A 87 3.65 -6.87 15.47
CA ARG A 87 4.84 -7.43 14.81
C ARG A 87 5.10 -6.83 13.42
N ASN A 88 4.09 -6.24 12.78
CA ASN A 88 4.28 -5.53 11.50
C ASN A 88 5.31 -4.40 11.60
N TRP A 89 5.45 -3.82 12.78
CA TRP A 89 6.18 -2.57 13.00
C TRP A 89 7.48 -2.78 13.76
N TYR A 90 7.83 -4.04 14.03
CA TYR A 90 9.06 -4.39 14.73
C TYR A 90 10.28 -4.02 13.87
N LEU A 91 11.10 -3.10 14.39
CA LEU A 91 12.42 -2.82 13.87
C LEU A 91 13.46 -3.51 14.76
N PRO A 92 14.29 -4.43 14.24
CA PRO A 92 15.36 -5.02 15.01
C PRO A 92 16.34 -3.97 15.52
N ARG A 93 16.83 -4.11 16.77
CA ARG A 93 17.72 -3.12 17.41
C ARG A 93 19.00 -2.82 16.64
N TRP A 94 19.52 -3.80 15.89
CA TRP A 94 20.71 -3.63 15.05
C TRP A 94 20.47 -2.74 13.83
N LEU A 95 19.21 -2.39 13.53
CA LEU A 95 18.80 -1.52 12.43
C LEU A 95 18.41 -0.10 12.89
N GLU A 96 18.54 0.21 14.18
CA GLU A 96 18.23 1.53 14.75
C GLU A 96 19.13 2.66 14.22
N TRP A 97 20.23 2.33 13.53
CA TRP A 97 21.10 3.30 12.86
C TRP A 97 20.47 3.93 11.60
N LEU A 98 19.38 3.36 11.08
CA LEU A 98 18.70 3.91 9.91
C LEU A 98 18.06 5.28 10.23
N PRO A 99 18.19 6.28 9.33
CA PRO A 99 17.53 7.56 9.49
C PRO A 99 16.01 7.39 9.60
N ARG A 100 15.39 7.98 10.63
CA ARG A 100 13.93 8.04 10.72
C ARG A 100 13.44 9.08 9.71
N LEU A 101 12.79 8.61 8.66
CA LEU A 101 12.18 9.49 7.67
C LEU A 101 10.86 10.04 8.23
N GLU A 102 10.95 11.11 9.02
CA GLU A 102 9.77 11.86 9.47
C GLU A 102 9.11 12.50 8.24
N HIS A 103 7.93 12.01 7.89
CA HIS A 103 7.11 12.59 6.82
C HIS A 103 6.22 13.68 7.43
N GLU A 104 6.61 14.94 7.18
CA GLU A 104 5.99 16.19 7.64
C GLU A 104 6.18 16.53 9.13
N PRO A 105 6.71 17.73 9.49
CA PRO A 105 6.73 18.19 10.87
C PRO A 105 5.29 18.36 11.37
N ALA A 106 5.00 17.86 12.58
CA ALA A 106 3.70 18.06 13.20
C ALA A 106 3.34 19.56 13.23
N PRO A 107 2.10 19.95 12.85
CA PRO A 107 1.70 21.34 12.88
C PRO A 107 1.91 21.89 14.30
N PRO A 108 2.50 23.09 14.44
CA PRO A 108 2.82 23.65 15.74
C PRO A 108 1.54 23.70 16.58
N LYS A 109 1.59 23.08 17.77
CA LYS A 109 0.51 23.18 18.76
C LYS A 109 0.24 24.67 18.96
N ALA A 110 -0.98 25.13 18.65
CA ALA A 110 -1.38 26.49 18.90
C ALA A 110 -1.19 26.76 20.40
N THR A 111 -0.20 27.58 20.73
CA THR A 111 -0.02 28.12 22.07
C THR A 111 -1.35 28.78 22.45
N PRO A 112 -1.98 28.40 23.57
CA PRO A 112 -3.16 29.12 24.05
C PRO A 112 -2.75 30.59 24.16
N ALA A 113 -3.48 31.46 23.47
CA ALA A 113 -3.28 32.89 23.58
C ALA A 113 -3.33 33.22 25.08
N LEU A 114 -2.18 33.61 25.63
CA LEU A 114 -2.12 34.17 26.97
C LEU A 114 -3.03 35.38 26.95
N ASP A 115 -4.12 35.29 27.71
CA ASP A 115 -5.02 36.40 28.00
C ASP A 115 -4.17 37.64 28.34
N ALA A 116 -4.27 38.65 27.48
CA ALA A 116 -3.72 39.96 27.74
C ALA A 116 -4.56 40.57 28.89
N ALA A 117 -3.89 40.74 30.04
CA ALA A 117 -4.35 41.46 31.21
C ALA A 117 -4.56 42.95 30.93
#